data_AF-A0A920QLC9-F1
#
_entry.id   AF-A0A920QLC9-F1
#
_cell.length_a   1.000
_cell.length_b   1.000
_cell.length_c   1.000
_cell.angle_alpha   90.00
_cell.angle_beta   90.00
_cell.angle_gamma   90.00
#
_symmetry.space_group_name_H-M   'P 1'
#
loop_
_entity.id
_entity.type
_entity.pdbx_description
1 polymer ?
#
loop_
_entity_poly.entity_id
_entity_poly.type
_entity_poly.pdbx_seq_one_letter_code
_entity_poly.pdbx_strand_id
1 'polypeptide(L)'
;MFFPPNIFSSSVLCFGMIIGALVAALLGRQFQVRMAPARELFKGLFGGALMGIGGALAFGCNIGGFFSAISALSMAGVAMMFGLGIGAFVGLKLLVWEIEYLPATSWGAQKVPKVDNTSGASSKAQPIAGFVILLLSIPLMLTYDAFDYSVTGGFLLFGLLIGIVMQRSRFCFVRAFRDPFMTGDAEATKAVVLAVIISVIGFTILKWTDLRSWDVAVQPGFWIGSLMGGIIFGIGMSFSGGCASGTIWRAGEGQVKLWVTLVTFALSTSYFREWLVSSGLRSRLGEELFLPDVIGWKMALIIIIAIMFLWYFLAVWNGISKKLVVV
;
A
#
# COMPACT_ATOMS: atom_id res chain seq x y z
N MET A 1 -24.70 -10.44 -14.99
CA MET A 1 -24.82 -9.08 -14.40
C MET A 1 -23.49 -8.37 -14.61
N PHE A 2 -23.37 -7.55 -15.66
CA PHE A 2 -22.17 -6.76 -15.91
C PHE A 2 -22.22 -5.53 -14.99
N PHE A 3 -21.44 -5.55 -13.91
CA PHE A 3 -21.35 -4.44 -12.97
C PHE A 3 -20.49 -3.32 -13.56
N PRO A 4 -20.99 -2.09 -13.74
CA PRO A 4 -20.16 -0.99 -14.20
C PRO A 4 -19.12 -0.64 -13.13
N PRO A 5 -17.83 -0.54 -13.48
CA PRO A 5 -16.73 -0.29 -12.53
C PRO A 5 -16.77 1.09 -11.85
N ASN A 6 -17.71 1.96 -12.26
CA ASN A 6 -17.80 3.37 -11.88
C ASN A 6 -18.59 3.63 -10.58
N ILE A 7 -19.10 2.59 -9.90
CA ILE A 7 -20.03 2.73 -8.77
C ILE A 7 -19.39 2.36 -7.41
N PHE A 8 -18.27 1.64 -7.39
CA PHE A 8 -17.61 1.30 -6.12
C PHE A 8 -16.82 2.49 -5.56
N SER A 9 -17.21 2.96 -4.37
CA SER A 9 -16.58 4.09 -3.67
C SER A 9 -15.07 3.93 -3.51
N SER A 10 -14.59 2.71 -3.27
CA SER A 10 -13.16 2.41 -3.16
C SER A 10 -12.39 2.58 -4.47
N SER A 11 -13.00 2.23 -5.61
CA SER A 11 -12.39 2.40 -6.93
C SER A 11 -12.28 3.88 -7.29
N VAL A 12 -13.33 4.66 -7.01
CA VAL A 12 -13.35 6.12 -7.22
C VAL A 12 -12.29 6.81 -6.35
N LEU A 13 -12.12 6.38 -5.10
CA LEU A 13 -11.06 6.87 -4.23
C LEU A 13 -9.65 6.55 -4.79
N CYS A 14 -9.45 5.34 -5.32
CA CYS A 14 -8.19 4.98 -6.01
C CYS A 14 -7.92 5.85 -7.24
N PHE A 15 -8.91 6.09 -8.08
CA PHE A 15 -8.76 7.00 -9.23
C PHE A 15 -8.44 8.43 -8.77
N GLY A 16 -9.14 8.92 -7.74
CA GLY A 16 -8.85 10.20 -7.11
C GLY A 16 -7.39 10.29 -6.64
N MET A 17 -6.87 9.24 -5.98
CA MET A 17 -5.48 9.19 -5.53
C MET A 17 -4.47 9.23 -6.69
N ILE A 18 -4.74 8.53 -7.81
CA ILE A 18 -3.87 8.58 -8.99
C ILE A 18 -3.87 9.99 -9.57
N ILE A 19 -5.04 10.61 -9.73
CA ILE A 19 -5.17 11.97 -10.27
C ILE A 19 -4.49 12.97 -9.34
N GLY A 20 -4.71 12.87 -8.03
CA GLY A 20 -4.07 13.75 -7.04
C GLY A 20 -2.54 13.62 -7.04
N ALA A 21 -2.03 12.40 -7.15
CA ALA A 21 -0.59 12.17 -7.26
C ALA A 21 -0.02 12.72 -8.58
N LEU A 22 -0.74 12.55 -9.69
CA LEU A 22 -0.38 13.11 -11.00
C LEU A 22 -0.34 14.65 -10.96
N VAL A 23 -1.35 15.28 -10.36
CA VAL A 23 -1.39 16.74 -10.16
C VAL A 23 -0.20 17.20 -9.34
N ALA A 24 0.08 16.54 -8.20
CA ALA A 24 1.22 16.88 -7.36
C ALA A 24 2.56 16.72 -8.08
N ALA A 25 2.72 15.65 -8.88
CA ALA A 25 3.91 15.39 -9.68
C ALA A 25 4.10 16.43 -10.80
N LEU A 26 3.03 16.84 -11.48
CA LEU A 26 3.06 17.87 -12.53
C LEU A 26 3.37 19.26 -11.95
N LEU A 27 2.72 19.63 -10.84
CA LEU A 27 2.99 20.89 -10.13
C LEU A 27 4.43 20.93 -9.58
N GLY A 28 4.94 19.79 -9.12
CA GLY A 28 6.30 19.64 -8.63
C GLY A 28 7.38 19.54 -9.72
N ARG A 29 6.99 19.52 -11.01
CA ARG A 29 7.88 19.21 -12.15
C ARG A 29 8.64 17.89 -12.02
N GLN A 30 8.01 16.91 -11.37
CA GLN A 30 8.57 15.59 -11.08
C GLN A 30 8.01 14.50 -11.99
N PHE A 31 6.94 14.78 -12.74
CA PHE A 31 6.35 13.83 -13.66
C PHE A 31 7.30 13.52 -14.82
N GLN A 32 7.61 12.23 -14.99
CA GLN A 32 8.40 11.73 -16.10
C GLN A 32 8.05 10.27 -16.34
N VAL A 33 7.73 9.93 -17.59
CA VAL A 33 7.52 8.52 -17.97
C VAL A 33 8.87 7.81 -17.91
N ARG A 34 9.02 6.93 -16.91
CA ARG A 34 10.24 6.15 -16.68
C ARG A 34 9.98 4.71 -17.10
N MET A 35 10.48 4.35 -18.28
CA MET A 35 10.44 2.98 -18.76
C MET A 35 11.50 2.15 -18.01
N ALA A 36 11.08 1.00 -17.49
CA ALA A 36 11.96 0.06 -16.81
C ALA A 36 12.38 -1.05 -17.80
N PRO A 37 13.54 -1.71 -17.56
CA PRO A 37 13.94 -2.87 -18.34
C PRO A 37 12.93 -4.02 -18.22
N ALA A 38 12.86 -4.89 -19.24
CA ALA A 38 11.90 -5.99 -19.30
C ALA A 38 11.92 -6.88 -18.03
N ARG A 39 13.10 -7.14 -17.47
CA ARG A 39 13.26 -7.88 -16.20
C ARG A 39 12.55 -7.21 -15.04
N GLU A 40 12.68 -5.89 -14.91
CA GLU A 40 12.03 -5.14 -13.84
C GLU A 40 10.51 -5.03 -14.07
N LEU A 41 10.05 -5.02 -15.32
CA LEU A 41 8.62 -5.17 -15.63
C LEU A 41 8.10 -6.54 -15.21
N PHE A 42 8.86 -7.61 -15.48
CA PHE A 42 8.49 -8.97 -15.06
C PHE A 42 8.43 -9.09 -13.53
N LYS A 43 9.35 -8.46 -12.81
CA LYS A 43 9.27 -8.35 -11.33
C LYS A 43 8.04 -7.56 -10.88
N GLY A 44 7.66 -6.52 -11.61
CA GLY A 44 6.42 -5.78 -11.36
C GLY A 44 5.19 -6.65 -11.54
N LEU A 45 5.13 -7.43 -12.62
CA LEU A 45 4.07 -8.41 -12.90
C LEU A 45 4.00 -9.47 -11.79
N PHE A 46 5.11 -10.14 -11.50
CA PHE A 46 5.17 -11.19 -10.49
C PHE A 46 4.87 -10.66 -9.08
N GLY A 47 5.46 -9.51 -8.72
CA GLY A 47 5.21 -8.86 -7.44
C GLY A 47 3.76 -8.40 -7.29
N GLY A 48 3.16 -7.84 -8.35
CA GLY A 48 1.75 -7.47 -8.38
C GLY A 48 0.81 -8.66 -8.19
N ALA A 49 1.10 -9.80 -8.83
CA ALA A 49 0.35 -11.04 -8.63
C ALA A 49 0.43 -11.53 -7.17
N LEU A 50 1.65 -11.61 -6.59
CA LEU A 50 1.81 -12.00 -5.19
C LEU A 50 1.10 -11.04 -4.22
N MET A 51 1.20 -9.72 -4.46
CA MET A 51 0.45 -8.74 -3.68
C MET A 51 -1.06 -8.99 -3.77
N GLY A 52 -1.58 -9.41 -4.92
CA GLY A 52 -3.01 -9.65 -5.11
C GLY A 52 -3.49 -10.88 -4.35
N ILE A 53 -2.75 -11.97 -4.45
CA ILE A 53 -2.98 -13.21 -3.70
C ILE A 53 -2.92 -12.94 -2.20
N GLY A 54 -1.83 -12.33 -1.73
CA GLY A 54 -1.63 -12.03 -0.32
C GLY A 54 -2.69 -11.08 0.24
N GLY A 55 -3.10 -10.09 -0.55
CA GLY A 55 -4.12 -9.12 -0.16
C GLY A 55 -5.51 -9.75 -0.06
N ALA A 56 -5.83 -10.70 -0.95
CA ALA A 56 -7.09 -11.45 -0.88
C ALA A 56 -7.14 -12.37 0.34
N LEU A 57 -6.01 -13.02 0.70
CA LEU A 57 -5.89 -13.90 1.88
C LEU A 57 -5.92 -13.13 3.21
N ALA A 58 -5.27 -11.96 3.25
CA ALA A 58 -5.24 -11.10 4.44
C ALA A 58 -6.48 -10.21 4.57
N PHE A 59 -7.47 -10.35 3.67
CA PHE A 59 -8.69 -9.53 3.61
C PHE A 59 -8.40 -8.02 3.47
N GLY A 60 -7.23 -7.64 2.97
CA GLY A 60 -6.82 -6.26 2.82
C GLY A 60 -5.37 -6.11 2.35
N CYS A 61 -5.04 -4.90 1.88
CA CYS A 61 -3.68 -4.49 1.60
C CYS A 61 -3.02 -3.88 2.86
N ASN A 62 -1.80 -3.36 2.78
CA ASN A 62 -1.12 -2.73 3.92
C ASN A 62 -1.92 -1.60 4.60
N ILE A 63 -2.75 -0.85 3.86
CA ILE A 63 -3.64 0.13 4.48
C ILE A 63 -4.79 -0.56 5.20
N GLY A 64 -5.55 -1.42 4.52
CA GLY A 64 -6.76 -2.02 5.11
C GLY A 64 -6.47 -3.11 6.13
N GLY A 65 -5.67 -4.10 5.73
CA GLY A 65 -5.39 -5.31 6.51
C GLY A 65 -4.33 -5.15 7.59
N PHE A 66 -3.47 -4.12 7.51
CA PHE A 66 -2.47 -3.81 8.54
C PHE A 66 -2.82 -2.52 9.28
N PHE A 67 -2.71 -1.37 8.62
CA PHE A 67 -2.81 -0.07 9.27
C PHE A 67 -4.18 0.16 9.91
N SER A 68 -5.26 0.05 9.12
CA SER A 68 -6.63 0.23 9.60
C SER A 68 -7.07 -0.87 10.54
N ALA A 69 -6.69 -2.13 10.29
CA ALA A 69 -7.04 -3.26 11.16
C ALA A 69 -6.41 -3.12 12.57
N ILE A 70 -5.13 -2.75 12.67
CA ILE A 70 -4.50 -2.48 13.98
C ILE A 70 -5.14 -1.26 14.64
N SER A 71 -5.42 -0.20 13.86
CA SER A 71 -6.10 1.00 14.37
C SER A 71 -7.48 0.69 14.95
N ALA A 72 -8.18 -0.24 14.31
CA ALA A 72 -9.47 -0.75 14.74
C ALA A 72 -9.37 -1.83 15.82
N LEU A 73 -8.20 -2.01 16.47
CA LEU A 73 -7.95 -2.98 17.55
C LEU A 73 -8.22 -4.45 17.16
N SER A 74 -8.06 -4.79 15.88
CA SER A 74 -8.17 -6.15 15.36
C SER A 74 -6.82 -6.86 15.39
N MET A 75 -6.80 -8.10 15.91
CA MET A 75 -5.58 -8.91 15.94
C MET A 75 -5.18 -9.47 14.58
N ALA A 76 -6.11 -9.49 13.62
CA ALA A 76 -5.80 -9.80 12.22
C ALA A 76 -4.73 -8.84 11.66
N GLY A 77 -4.79 -7.56 12.06
CA GLY A 77 -3.79 -6.57 11.67
C GLY A 77 -2.40 -6.85 12.24
N VAL A 78 -2.33 -7.31 13.48
CA VAL A 78 -1.07 -7.71 14.12
C VAL A 78 -0.49 -8.95 13.44
N ALA A 79 -1.33 -9.95 13.14
CA ALA A 79 -0.90 -11.14 12.40
C ALA A 79 -0.35 -10.77 11.00
N MET A 80 -1.04 -9.87 10.29
CA MET A 80 -0.56 -9.36 9.00
C MET A 80 0.75 -8.59 9.13
N MET A 81 0.94 -7.79 10.19
CA MET A 81 2.20 -7.07 10.46
C MET A 81 3.39 -8.03 10.56
N PHE A 82 3.26 -9.10 11.34
CA PHE A 82 4.31 -10.11 11.45
C PHE A 82 4.56 -10.80 10.10
N GLY A 83 3.49 -11.14 9.38
CA GLY A 83 3.59 -11.71 8.04
C GLY A 83 4.32 -10.79 7.07
N LEU A 84 4.00 -9.50 7.05
CA LEU A 84 4.66 -8.49 6.23
C LEU A 84 6.14 -8.36 6.57
N GLY A 85 6.52 -8.40 7.85
CA GLY A 85 7.91 -8.38 8.29
C GLY A 85 8.69 -9.60 7.78
N ILE A 86 8.16 -10.81 7.96
CA ILE A 86 8.77 -12.05 7.46
C ILE A 86 8.86 -12.02 5.93
N GLY A 87 7.78 -11.65 5.26
CA GLY A 87 7.71 -11.57 3.80
C GLY A 87 8.67 -10.52 3.23
N ALA A 88 8.83 -9.38 3.88
CA ALA A 88 9.79 -8.35 3.49
C ALA A 88 11.23 -8.83 3.64
N PHE A 89 11.55 -9.54 4.73
CA PHE A 89 12.88 -10.12 4.96
C PHE A 89 13.22 -11.20 3.92
N VAL A 90 12.28 -12.13 3.68
CA VAL A 90 12.45 -13.18 2.65
C VAL A 90 12.54 -12.58 1.26
N GLY A 91 11.65 -11.64 0.92
CA GLY A 91 11.66 -10.94 -0.36
C GLY A 91 12.96 -10.16 -0.59
N LEU A 92 13.50 -9.53 0.46
CA LEU A 92 14.80 -8.86 0.39
C LEU A 92 15.94 -9.86 0.15
N LYS A 93 15.99 -10.97 0.89
CA LYS A 93 17.00 -12.02 0.66
C LYS A 93 16.95 -12.58 -0.76
N LEU A 94 15.75 -12.83 -1.28
CA LEU A 94 15.58 -13.30 -2.65
C LEU A 94 16.05 -12.27 -3.68
N LEU A 95 15.81 -10.97 -3.44
CA LEU A 95 16.32 -9.90 -4.29
C LEU A 95 17.84 -9.78 -4.27
N VAL A 96 18.46 -9.90 -3.09
CA VAL A 96 19.93 -9.88 -2.96
C VAL A 96 20.54 -11.09 -3.66
N TRP A 97 20.00 -12.28 -3.42
CA TRP A 97 20.39 -13.51 -4.11
C TRP A 97 20.26 -13.36 -5.63
N GLU A 98 19.17 -12.77 -6.10
CA GLU A 98 18.97 -12.52 -7.52
C GLU A 98 20.04 -11.58 -8.11
N ILE A 99 20.45 -10.53 -7.39
CA ILE A 99 21.50 -9.61 -7.85
C ILE A 99 22.86 -10.30 -7.90
N GLU A 100 23.15 -11.17 -6.94
CA GLU A 100 24.41 -11.90 -6.82
C GLU A 100 24.58 -13.00 -7.89
N TYR A 101 23.55 -13.81 -8.13
CA TYR A 101 23.63 -14.98 -9.02
C TYR A 101 23.15 -14.70 -10.45
N LEU A 102 22.29 -13.71 -10.66
CA LEU A 102 21.78 -13.31 -11.98
C LEU A 102 22.22 -11.87 -12.29
N PRO A 103 23.52 -11.64 -12.60
CA PRO A 103 23.98 -10.33 -13.02
C PRO A 103 23.20 -9.86 -14.24
N ALA A 104 22.89 -8.56 -14.27
CA ALA A 104 22.02 -7.88 -15.25
C ALA A 104 22.41 -8.11 -16.73
N THR A 105 23.57 -8.70 -16.99
CA THR A 105 24.12 -9.05 -18.29
C THR A 105 23.40 -10.20 -19.00
N SER A 106 22.70 -11.08 -18.26
CA SER A 106 22.17 -12.35 -18.78
C SER A 106 20.87 -12.25 -19.62
N TRP A 107 20.15 -11.12 -19.54
CA TRP A 107 18.97 -10.83 -20.35
C TRP A 107 19.11 -9.44 -21.00
N GLY A 108 20.07 -9.34 -21.92
CA GLY A 108 20.28 -8.16 -22.76
C GLY A 108 20.53 -6.90 -21.94
N ALA A 109 21.79 -6.64 -21.61
CA ALA A 109 22.22 -5.36 -21.06
C ALA A 109 21.61 -4.22 -21.90
N GLN A 110 20.56 -3.58 -21.38
CA GLN A 110 20.04 -2.38 -22.01
C GLN A 110 21.13 -1.33 -21.92
N LYS A 111 21.53 -0.80 -23.09
CA LYS A 111 22.29 0.45 -23.18
C LYS A 111 21.66 1.43 -22.20
N VAL A 112 22.47 1.95 -21.26
CA VAL A 112 22.08 3.10 -20.45
C VAL A 112 21.47 4.12 -21.41
N PRO A 113 20.19 4.47 -21.27
CA PRO A 113 19.58 5.43 -22.19
C PRO A 113 20.46 6.66 -22.16
N LYS A 114 20.88 7.14 -23.35
CA LYS A 114 21.54 8.44 -23.47
C LYS A 114 20.66 9.42 -22.69
N VAL A 115 21.27 10.16 -21.78
CA VAL A 115 20.61 11.30 -21.15
C VAL A 115 20.40 12.32 -22.27
N ASP A 116 19.35 12.11 -23.06
CA ASP A 116 18.87 13.09 -24.00
C ASP A 116 18.28 14.19 -23.11
N ASN A 117 18.94 15.34 -23.11
CA ASN A 117 18.50 16.58 -22.45
C ASN A 117 17.14 17.11 -22.98
N THR A 118 16.38 16.28 -23.71
CA THR A 118 15.12 16.60 -24.39
C THR A 118 13.95 15.68 -24.01
N SER A 119 14.12 14.68 -23.13
CA SER A 119 13.01 13.79 -22.72
C SER A 119 12.43 14.06 -21.32
N GLY A 120 12.97 15.04 -20.60
CA GLY A 120 12.25 15.66 -19.50
C GLY A 120 11.41 16.77 -20.11
N ALA A 121 10.09 16.76 -19.95
CA ALA A 121 9.30 17.96 -20.18
C ALA A 121 9.66 19.01 -19.09
N SER A 122 10.87 19.55 -19.16
CA SER A 122 11.29 20.82 -18.59
C SER A 122 10.63 21.94 -19.39
N SER A 123 9.31 21.88 -19.54
CA SER A 123 8.54 22.94 -20.15
C SER A 123 7.70 23.58 -19.06
N LYS A 124 7.55 24.90 -19.15
CA LYS A 124 6.61 25.67 -18.32
C LYS A 124 5.17 25.10 -18.37
N ALA A 125 4.88 24.19 -19.31
CA ALA A 125 3.58 23.53 -19.46
C ALA A 125 3.29 22.45 -18.41
N GLN A 126 4.27 21.85 -17.72
CA GLN A 126 3.98 20.86 -16.66
C GLN A 126 3.13 21.42 -15.51
N PRO A 127 3.51 22.54 -14.86
CA PRO A 127 2.67 23.11 -13.80
C PRO A 127 1.32 23.63 -14.34
N ILE A 128 1.27 24.11 -15.59
CA ILE A 128 0.03 24.52 -16.24
C ILE A 128 -0.89 23.31 -16.43
N ALA A 129 -0.37 22.18 -16.93
CA ALA A 129 -1.12 20.94 -17.05
C ALA A 129 -1.60 20.43 -15.69
N GLY A 130 -0.77 20.49 -14.66
CA GLY A 130 -1.17 20.16 -13.28
C GLY A 130 -2.32 21.04 -12.78
N PHE A 131 -2.25 22.36 -13.03
CA PHE A 131 -3.31 23.29 -12.65
C PHE A 131 -4.60 23.08 -13.46
N VAL A 132 -4.50 22.80 -14.75
CA VAL A 132 -5.64 22.47 -15.62
C VAL A 132 -6.31 21.17 -15.16
N ILE A 133 -5.55 20.12 -14.84
CA ILE A 133 -6.11 18.85 -14.34
C ILE A 133 -6.78 19.05 -12.99
N LEU A 134 -6.19 19.85 -12.09
CA LEU A 134 -6.81 20.20 -10.82
C LEU A 134 -8.11 20.97 -11.04
N LEU A 135 -8.13 21.98 -11.93
CA LEU A 135 -9.34 22.71 -12.27
C LEU A 135 -10.39 21.82 -12.94
N LEU A 136 -10.01 20.86 -13.78
CA LEU A 136 -10.90 19.89 -14.42
C LEU A 136 -11.47 18.86 -13.44
N SER A 137 -10.76 18.58 -12.34
CA SER A 137 -11.26 17.67 -11.31
C SER A 137 -12.45 18.25 -10.54
N ILE A 138 -12.56 19.58 -10.44
CA ILE A 138 -13.67 20.29 -9.75
C ILE A 138 -15.03 20.12 -10.48
N PRO A 139 -15.17 20.41 -11.79
CA PRO A 139 -16.43 20.19 -12.51
C PRO A 139 -16.77 18.70 -12.61
N LEU A 140 -15.80 17.79 -12.64
CA LEU A 140 -16.08 16.36 -12.55
C LEU A 140 -16.80 16.02 -11.24
N MET A 141 -16.41 16.62 -10.10
CA MET A 141 -17.13 16.44 -8.83
C MET A 141 -18.57 17.00 -8.90
N LEU A 142 -18.75 18.16 -9.53
CA LEU A 142 -20.07 18.78 -9.71
C LEU A 142 -20.99 17.96 -10.62
N THR A 143 -20.43 17.25 -11.62
CA THR A 143 -21.23 16.33 -12.44
C THR A 143 -21.72 15.13 -11.63
N TYR A 144 -20.94 14.59 -10.68
CA TYR A 144 -21.40 13.51 -9.80
C TYR A 144 -22.54 13.95 -8.88
N ASP A 145 -22.55 15.21 -8.46
CA ASP A 145 -23.64 15.82 -7.69
C ASP A 145 -24.91 15.96 -8.54
N ALA A 146 -24.77 16.37 -9.80
CA ALA A 146 -25.90 16.46 -10.75
C ALA A 146 -26.55 15.11 -11.11
N PHE A 147 -25.85 13.99 -10.90
CA PHE A 147 -26.36 12.63 -11.09
C PHE A 147 -26.83 11.96 -9.79
N ASP A 148 -27.00 12.71 -8.69
CA ASP A 148 -27.48 12.20 -7.38
C ASP A 148 -26.49 11.23 -6.69
N TYR A 149 -25.19 11.30 -7.04
CA TYR A 149 -24.09 10.52 -6.44
C TYR A 149 -23.15 11.39 -5.60
N SER A 150 -23.71 12.26 -4.76
CA SER A 150 -22.97 13.23 -3.94
C SER A 150 -21.89 12.59 -3.05
N VAL A 151 -22.18 11.44 -2.44
CA VAL A 151 -21.23 10.68 -1.61
C VAL A 151 -20.02 10.18 -2.43
N THR A 152 -20.26 9.72 -3.66
CA THR A 152 -19.21 9.23 -4.57
C THR A 152 -18.31 10.36 -5.06
N GLY A 153 -18.88 11.54 -5.31
CA GLY A 153 -18.12 12.77 -5.61
C GLY A 153 -17.17 13.15 -4.46
N GLY A 154 -17.65 13.02 -3.21
CA GLY A 154 -16.82 13.23 -2.01
C GLY A 154 -15.60 12.31 -1.94
N PHE A 155 -15.77 11.02 -2.25
CA PHE A 155 -14.64 10.07 -2.28
C PHE A 155 -13.57 10.42 -3.33
N LEU A 156 -13.96 11.01 -4.46
CA LEU A 156 -13.01 11.47 -5.48
C LEU A 156 -12.18 12.65 -4.97
N LEU A 157 -12.82 13.62 -4.29
CA LEU A 157 -12.12 14.76 -3.66
C LEU A 157 -11.17 14.30 -2.56
N PHE A 158 -11.64 13.43 -1.67
CA PHE A 158 -10.79 12.84 -0.63
C PHE A 158 -9.62 12.05 -1.22
N GLY A 159 -9.88 11.25 -2.27
CA GLY A 159 -8.84 10.54 -3.01
C GLY A 159 -7.80 11.50 -3.58
N LEU A 160 -8.24 12.60 -4.20
CA LEU A 160 -7.36 13.63 -4.78
C LEU A 160 -6.47 14.26 -3.71
N LEU A 161 -7.03 14.67 -2.56
CA LEU A 161 -6.27 15.24 -1.47
C LEU A 161 -5.25 14.25 -0.89
N ILE A 162 -5.68 13.01 -0.64
CA ILE A 162 -4.79 11.95 -0.15
C ILE A 162 -3.68 11.68 -1.17
N GLY A 163 -4.00 11.63 -2.46
CA GLY A 163 -3.01 11.45 -3.53
C GLY A 163 -1.94 12.53 -3.53
N ILE A 164 -2.33 13.80 -3.38
CA ILE A 164 -1.39 14.94 -3.29
C ILE A 164 -0.49 14.78 -2.06
N VAL A 165 -1.08 14.50 -0.89
CA VAL A 165 -0.34 14.35 0.37
C VAL A 165 0.61 13.16 0.30
N MET A 166 0.18 12.03 -0.26
CA MET A 166 0.99 10.82 -0.37
C MET A 166 2.17 10.99 -1.34
N GLN A 167 1.99 11.68 -2.45
CA GLN A 167 3.09 11.98 -3.38
C GLN A 167 4.14 12.86 -2.72
N ARG A 168 3.72 13.89 -1.96
CA ARG A 168 4.63 14.81 -1.27
C ARG A 168 5.35 14.18 -0.09
N SER A 169 4.64 13.38 0.70
CA SER A 169 5.22 12.66 1.85
C SER A 169 6.03 11.42 1.45
N ARG A 170 5.93 10.98 0.18
CA ARG A 170 6.52 9.74 -0.33
C ARG A 170 6.20 8.53 0.56
N PHE A 171 5.00 8.52 1.13
CA PHE A 171 4.59 7.52 2.11
C PHE A 171 4.52 6.14 1.46
N CYS A 172 5.26 5.18 2.01
CA CYS A 172 5.35 3.82 1.48
C CYS A 172 5.67 2.81 2.59
N PHE A 173 4.74 1.88 2.84
CA PHE A 173 4.92 0.81 3.83
C PHE A 173 6.10 -0.12 3.50
N VAL A 174 6.48 -0.26 2.23
CA VAL A 174 7.66 -1.07 1.86
C VAL A 174 8.90 -0.60 2.60
N ARG A 175 9.11 0.72 2.70
CA ARG A 175 10.28 1.28 3.39
C ARG A 175 10.27 0.92 4.87
N ALA A 176 9.11 1.02 5.53
CA ALA A 176 8.98 0.72 6.95
C ALA A 176 9.27 -0.75 7.32
N PHE A 177 8.97 -1.69 6.42
CA PHE A 177 9.22 -3.12 6.67
C PHE A 177 10.55 -3.62 6.08
N ARG A 178 11.03 -3.03 4.97
CA ARG A 178 12.21 -3.53 4.23
C ARG A 178 13.50 -2.79 4.59
N ASP A 179 13.45 -1.47 4.73
CA ASP A 179 14.66 -0.65 4.92
C ASP A 179 15.41 -0.98 6.24
N PRO A 180 14.73 -1.32 7.35
CA PRO A 180 15.43 -1.80 8.55
C PRO A 180 16.31 -3.03 8.31
N PHE A 181 15.91 -3.94 7.40
CA PHE A 181 16.69 -5.14 7.06
C PHE A 181 17.68 -4.90 5.91
N MET A 182 17.48 -3.87 5.10
CA MET A 182 18.33 -3.58 3.93
C MET A 182 19.47 -2.63 4.26
N THR A 183 19.19 -1.51 4.92
CA THR A 183 20.18 -0.45 5.18
C THR A 183 20.35 -0.18 6.67
N GLY A 184 19.49 -0.75 7.53
CA GLY A 184 19.39 -0.41 8.94
C GLY A 184 18.68 0.94 9.19
N ASP A 185 18.15 1.58 8.14
CA ASP A 185 17.37 2.82 8.29
C ASP A 185 15.98 2.50 8.85
N ALA A 186 15.69 3.08 10.01
CA ALA A 186 14.42 2.92 10.71
C ALA A 186 13.52 4.17 10.61
N GLU A 187 13.89 5.21 9.85
CA GLU A 187 13.14 6.48 9.80
C GLU A 187 11.68 6.25 9.35
N ALA A 188 11.48 5.51 8.26
CA ALA A 188 10.15 5.17 7.76
C ALA A 188 9.35 4.30 8.76
N THR A 189 10.02 3.39 9.47
CA THR A 189 9.39 2.56 10.50
C THR A 189 8.90 3.41 11.66
N LYS A 190 9.71 4.36 12.14
CA LYS A 190 9.32 5.30 13.22
C LYS A 190 8.08 6.11 12.82
N ALA A 191 8.05 6.61 11.60
CA ALA A 191 6.92 7.38 11.08
C ALA A 191 5.63 6.54 11.00
N VAL A 192 5.72 5.29 10.53
CA VAL A 192 4.56 4.39 10.47
C VAL A 192 4.09 4.00 11.87
N VAL A 193 4.98 3.68 12.80
CA VAL A 193 4.62 3.39 14.20
C VAL A 193 3.85 4.56 14.82
N LEU A 194 4.37 5.78 14.69
CA LEU A 194 3.72 6.97 15.24
C LEU A 194 2.34 7.19 14.59
N ALA A 195 2.24 7.02 13.27
CA ALA A 195 0.98 7.14 12.56
C ALA A 195 -0.05 6.10 13.04
N VAL A 196 0.37 4.86 13.29
CA VAL A 196 -0.52 3.80 13.82
C VAL A 196 -0.96 4.12 15.25
N ILE A 197 -0.07 4.62 16.12
CA ILE A 197 -0.46 4.99 17.49
C ILE A 197 -1.51 6.12 17.48
N ILE A 198 -1.31 7.15 16.65
CA ILE A 198 -2.27 8.25 16.51
C ILE A 198 -3.61 7.72 15.97
N SER A 199 -3.58 6.83 14.97
CA SER A 199 -4.81 6.27 14.41
C SER A 199 -5.53 5.33 15.35
N VAL A 200 -4.83 4.53 16.17
CA VAL A 200 -5.44 3.70 17.23
C VAL A 200 -6.24 4.58 18.20
N ILE A 201 -5.67 5.69 18.65
CA ILE A 201 -6.38 6.64 19.54
C ILE A 201 -7.61 7.21 18.83
N GLY A 202 -7.46 7.65 17.58
CA GLY A 202 -8.56 8.20 16.78
C GLY A 202 -9.71 7.20 16.58
N PHE A 203 -9.41 5.97 16.18
CA PHE A 203 -10.41 4.91 16.00
C PHE A 203 -11.10 4.52 17.30
N THR A 204 -10.34 4.51 18.40
CA THR A 204 -10.91 4.22 19.73
C THR A 204 -11.92 5.29 20.13
N ILE A 205 -11.60 6.57 19.95
CA ILE A 205 -12.54 7.67 20.22
C ILE A 205 -13.79 7.51 19.36
N LEU A 206 -13.63 7.24 18.06
CA LEU A 206 -14.76 7.08 17.12
C LEU A 206 -15.68 5.91 17.46
N LYS A 207 -15.13 4.78 17.91
CA LYS A 207 -15.93 3.62 18.33
C LYS A 207 -16.57 3.86 19.70
N TRP A 208 -15.87 4.54 20.61
CA TRP A 208 -16.42 4.86 21.94
C TRP A 208 -17.58 5.86 21.89
N THR A 209 -17.52 6.82 20.97
CA THR A 209 -18.60 7.80 20.76
C THR A 209 -19.75 7.26 19.91
N ASP A 210 -19.71 5.98 19.52
CA ASP A 210 -20.71 5.29 18.69
C ASP A 210 -20.96 5.97 17.32
N LEU A 211 -19.99 6.78 16.86
CA LEU A 211 -20.01 7.39 15.53
C LEU A 211 -19.79 6.36 14.41
N ARG A 212 -19.21 5.20 14.74
CA ARG A 212 -18.97 4.07 13.84
C ARG A 212 -19.21 2.76 14.57
N SER A 213 -19.76 1.78 13.86
CA SER A 213 -20.04 0.46 14.43
C SER A 213 -18.76 -0.29 14.80
N TRP A 214 -18.92 -1.26 15.68
CA TRP A 214 -17.85 -1.91 16.43
C TRP A 214 -17.07 -2.89 15.54
N ASP A 215 -17.77 -3.45 14.54
CA ASP A 215 -17.32 -4.32 13.46
C ASP A 215 -16.52 -3.60 12.35
N VAL A 216 -16.56 -2.25 12.29
CA VAL A 216 -15.83 -1.53 11.24
C VAL A 216 -14.33 -1.78 11.36
N ALA A 217 -13.74 -2.22 10.25
CA ALA A 217 -12.33 -2.55 10.07
C ALA A 217 -11.81 -3.70 10.94
N VAL A 218 -12.69 -4.54 11.49
CA VAL A 218 -12.34 -5.85 12.05
C VAL A 218 -12.30 -6.84 10.88
N GLN A 219 -11.13 -7.43 10.62
CA GLN A 219 -10.97 -8.35 9.48
C GLN A 219 -11.10 -9.82 9.95
N PRO A 220 -11.83 -10.68 9.22
CA PRO A 220 -12.05 -12.09 9.58
C PRO A 220 -10.84 -13.01 9.34
N GLY A 221 -9.63 -12.46 9.22
CA GLY A 221 -8.43 -13.20 8.82
C GLY A 221 -7.55 -13.66 9.98
N PHE A 222 -8.00 -13.59 11.24
CA PHE A 222 -7.09 -13.76 12.37
C PHE A 222 -6.40 -15.13 12.37
N TRP A 223 -5.09 -15.09 12.61
CA TRP A 223 -4.12 -16.17 12.52
C TRP A 223 -3.66 -16.53 11.11
N ILE A 224 -4.26 -17.53 10.46
CA ILE A 224 -3.67 -18.19 9.29
C ILE A 224 -3.78 -17.29 8.05
N GLY A 225 -4.98 -16.77 7.77
CA GLY A 225 -5.25 -15.93 6.61
C GLY A 225 -4.41 -14.66 6.59
N SER A 226 -4.42 -13.91 7.69
CA SER A 226 -3.66 -12.65 7.80
C SER A 226 -2.15 -12.87 7.86
N LEU A 227 -1.66 -13.93 8.54
CA LEU A 227 -0.22 -14.21 8.58
C LEU A 227 0.30 -14.66 7.22
N MET A 228 -0.32 -15.68 6.62
CA MET A 228 0.10 -16.20 5.30
C MET A 228 -0.10 -15.15 4.20
N GLY A 229 -1.23 -14.44 4.23
CA GLY A 229 -1.49 -13.34 3.32
C GLY A 229 -0.46 -12.21 3.46
N GLY A 230 -0.10 -11.86 4.69
CA GLY A 230 0.96 -10.90 4.99
C GLY A 230 2.33 -11.34 4.46
N ILE A 231 2.70 -12.61 4.59
CA ILE A 231 3.97 -13.15 4.06
C ILE A 231 4.01 -13.03 2.53
N ILE A 232 2.98 -13.53 1.85
CA ILE A 232 2.91 -13.50 0.38
C ILE A 232 2.88 -12.06 -0.12
N PHE A 233 2.11 -11.18 0.52
CA PHE A 233 2.06 -9.76 0.21
C PHE A 233 3.42 -9.08 0.44
N GLY A 234 4.11 -9.42 1.54
CA GLY A 234 5.42 -8.88 1.91
C GLY A 234 6.52 -9.23 0.91
N ILE A 235 6.49 -10.47 0.39
CA ILE A 235 7.38 -10.90 -0.70
C ILE A 235 7.05 -10.10 -1.97
N GLY A 236 5.76 -10.04 -2.34
CA GLY A 236 5.29 -9.33 -3.53
C GLY A 236 5.67 -7.84 -3.54
N MET A 237 5.47 -7.14 -2.43
CA MET A 237 5.80 -5.72 -2.30
C MET A 237 7.31 -5.45 -2.38
N SER A 238 8.14 -6.43 -1.99
CA SER A 238 9.60 -6.33 -2.10
C SER A 238 10.04 -6.40 -3.56
N PHE A 239 9.54 -7.38 -4.32
CA PHE A 239 9.85 -7.55 -5.75
C PHE A 239 9.33 -6.41 -6.64
N SER A 240 8.10 -5.95 -6.41
CA SER A 240 7.54 -4.84 -7.14
C SER A 240 8.22 -3.50 -6.79
N GLY A 241 8.77 -3.39 -5.58
CA GLY A 241 9.33 -2.14 -5.05
C GLY A 241 8.27 -1.12 -4.64
N GLY A 242 7.01 -1.55 -4.50
CA GLY A 242 5.86 -0.73 -4.11
C GLY A 242 4.84 -1.52 -3.27
N CYS A 243 4.18 -0.84 -2.34
CA CYS A 243 2.99 -1.37 -1.67
C CYS A 243 1.75 -0.86 -2.39
N ALA A 244 0.54 -1.34 -2.07
CA ALA A 244 -0.69 -0.92 -2.76
C ALA A 244 -0.80 0.61 -2.96
N SER A 245 -0.63 1.38 -1.88
CA SER A 245 -0.67 2.84 -1.95
C SER A 245 0.57 3.45 -2.62
N GLY A 246 1.75 2.87 -2.38
CA GLY A 246 3.00 3.23 -3.05
C GLY A 246 2.94 3.09 -4.57
N THR A 247 2.31 2.04 -5.05
CA THR A 247 2.11 1.74 -6.46
C THR A 247 1.16 2.75 -7.10
N ILE A 248 0.09 3.16 -6.40
CA ILE A 248 -0.90 4.13 -6.87
C ILE A 248 -0.27 5.51 -7.11
N TRP A 249 0.40 6.09 -6.11
CA TRP A 249 0.92 7.46 -6.27
C TRP A 249 2.12 7.52 -7.22
N ARG A 250 2.98 6.50 -7.23
CA ARG A 250 4.12 6.43 -8.18
C ARG A 250 3.68 6.07 -9.60
N ALA A 251 2.54 5.40 -9.77
CA ALA A 251 1.90 5.29 -11.08
C ALA A 251 1.53 6.70 -11.59
N GLY A 252 1.03 7.57 -10.71
CA GLY A 252 0.80 9.00 -11.01
C GLY A 252 2.07 9.79 -11.38
N GLU A 253 3.26 9.37 -10.94
CA GLU A 253 4.53 10.00 -11.34
C GLU A 253 5.04 9.56 -12.73
N GLY A 254 4.48 8.50 -13.31
CA GLY A 254 4.89 7.96 -14.61
C GLY A 254 5.83 6.74 -14.55
N GLN A 255 5.89 6.01 -13.42
CA GLN A 255 6.74 4.81 -13.31
C GLN A 255 6.07 3.58 -13.95
N VAL A 256 6.56 3.16 -15.12
CA VAL A 256 5.91 2.09 -15.92
C VAL A 256 5.91 0.72 -15.22
N LYS A 257 6.97 0.39 -14.46
CA LYS A 257 7.01 -0.84 -13.63
C LYS A 257 5.79 -0.94 -12.71
N LEU A 258 5.37 0.19 -12.13
CA LEU A 258 4.28 0.24 -11.18
C LEU A 258 2.91 0.29 -11.86
N TRP A 259 2.83 0.72 -13.13
CA TRP A 259 1.62 0.54 -13.93
C TRP A 259 1.31 -0.95 -14.12
N VAL A 260 2.32 -1.73 -14.53
CA VAL A 260 2.18 -3.20 -14.67
C VAL A 260 1.80 -3.81 -13.32
N THR A 261 2.52 -3.46 -12.25
CA THR A 261 2.23 -3.94 -10.90
C THR A 261 0.78 -3.63 -10.49
N LEU A 262 0.28 -2.43 -10.75
CA LEU A 262 -1.06 -1.99 -10.37
C LEU A 262 -2.14 -2.82 -11.06
N VAL A 263 -2.01 -3.01 -12.38
CA VAL A 263 -2.96 -3.80 -13.18
C VAL A 263 -2.97 -5.25 -12.71
N THR A 264 -1.80 -5.86 -12.55
CA THR A 264 -1.69 -7.24 -12.10
C THR A 264 -2.19 -7.43 -10.68
N PHE A 265 -1.91 -6.47 -9.79
CA PHE A 265 -2.42 -6.47 -8.43
C PHE A 265 -3.95 -6.42 -8.40
N ALA A 266 -4.56 -5.54 -9.19
CA ALA A 266 -6.02 -5.43 -9.26
C ALA A 266 -6.67 -6.71 -9.82
N LEU A 267 -6.16 -7.23 -10.93
CA LEU A 267 -6.68 -8.44 -11.56
C LEU A 267 -6.50 -9.67 -10.68
N SER A 268 -5.30 -9.83 -10.09
CA SER A 268 -4.99 -10.96 -9.22
C SER A 268 -5.86 -10.94 -7.96
N THR A 269 -6.01 -9.78 -7.31
CA THR A 269 -6.88 -9.64 -6.12
C THR A 269 -8.32 -10.01 -6.46
N SER A 270 -8.85 -9.50 -7.58
CA SER A 270 -10.22 -9.76 -8.02
C SER A 270 -10.46 -11.26 -8.26
N TYR A 271 -9.56 -11.88 -9.02
CA TYR A 271 -9.64 -13.31 -9.33
C TYR A 271 -9.51 -14.19 -8.09
N PHE A 272 -8.51 -13.94 -7.25
CA PHE A 272 -8.28 -14.76 -6.05
C PHE A 272 -9.39 -14.58 -5.01
N ARG A 273 -9.95 -13.38 -4.88
CA ARG A 273 -11.07 -13.14 -3.97
C ARG A 273 -12.30 -13.96 -4.38
N GLU A 274 -12.60 -14.01 -5.67
CA GLU A 274 -13.70 -14.82 -6.20
C GLU A 274 -13.43 -16.33 -5.99
N TRP A 275 -12.21 -16.78 -6.26
CA TRP A 275 -11.79 -18.16 -6.03
C TRP A 275 -11.85 -18.56 -4.54
N LEU A 276 -11.49 -17.66 -3.63
CA LEU A 276 -11.59 -17.87 -2.18
C LEU A 276 -13.04 -18.03 -1.71
N VAL A 277 -13.97 -17.28 -2.32
CA VAL A 277 -15.40 -17.39 -2.05
C VAL A 277 -15.95 -18.71 -2.60
N SER A 278 -15.66 -19.04 -3.87
CA SER A 278 -16.19 -20.24 -4.52
C SER A 278 -15.65 -21.55 -3.94
N SER A 279 -14.41 -21.56 -3.47
CA SER A 279 -13.80 -22.72 -2.79
C SER A 279 -14.32 -22.95 -1.37
N GLY A 280 -15.07 -22.01 -0.79
CA GLY A 280 -15.49 -22.05 0.62
C GLY A 280 -14.33 -21.89 1.60
N LEU A 281 -13.11 -21.66 1.13
CA LEU A 281 -11.92 -21.49 1.98
C LEU A 281 -11.98 -20.16 2.74
N ARG A 282 -12.75 -19.17 2.24
CA ARG A 282 -12.95 -17.86 2.86
C ARG A 282 -13.34 -17.94 4.34
N SER A 283 -14.20 -18.87 4.72
CA SER A 283 -14.66 -19.04 6.11
C SER A 283 -13.72 -19.85 7.00
N ARG A 284 -12.67 -20.46 6.42
CA ARG A 284 -11.68 -21.27 7.14
C ARG A 284 -10.35 -20.55 7.38
N LEU A 285 -10.20 -19.33 6.87
CA LEU A 285 -8.93 -18.57 6.97
C LEU A 285 -8.71 -17.92 8.34
N GLY A 286 -9.77 -17.74 9.13
CA GLY A 286 -9.70 -17.15 10.45
C GLY A 286 -11.06 -16.72 10.95
N GLU A 287 -11.09 -16.30 12.21
CA GLU A 287 -12.24 -15.65 12.84
C GLU A 287 -11.97 -14.15 13.02
N GLU A 288 -13.03 -13.38 13.26
CA GLU A 288 -12.93 -11.97 13.62
C GLU A 288 -12.54 -11.86 15.11
N LEU A 289 -11.26 -11.65 15.40
CA LEU A 289 -10.82 -11.40 16.78
C LEU A 289 -10.68 -9.89 17.03
N PHE A 290 -11.72 -9.32 17.63
CA PHE A 290 -11.72 -7.96 18.15
C PHE A 290 -11.21 -7.95 19.59
N LEU A 291 -10.07 -7.31 19.80
CA LEU A 291 -9.32 -7.41 21.06
C LEU A 291 -10.09 -6.84 22.27
N PRO A 292 -10.85 -5.72 22.16
CA PRO A 292 -11.62 -5.18 23.27
C PRO A 292 -12.70 -6.11 23.84
N ASP A 293 -13.26 -7.03 23.05
CA ASP A 293 -14.31 -7.95 23.52
C ASP A 293 -13.77 -9.02 24.47
N VAL A 294 -12.50 -9.40 24.31
CA VAL A 294 -11.87 -10.49 25.07
C VAL A 294 -11.24 -9.98 26.37
N ILE A 295 -10.55 -8.83 26.31
CA ILE A 295 -9.70 -8.33 27.41
C ILE A 295 -10.09 -6.94 27.91
N GLY A 296 -11.10 -6.32 27.30
CA GLY A 296 -11.53 -4.96 27.61
C GLY A 296 -10.73 -3.87 26.90
N TRP A 297 -11.37 -2.73 26.66
CA TRP A 297 -10.83 -1.58 25.92
C TRP A 297 -9.48 -1.08 26.43
N LYS A 298 -9.33 -0.94 27.74
CA LYS A 298 -8.09 -0.42 28.36
C LYS A 298 -6.90 -1.33 28.07
N MET A 299 -7.08 -2.64 28.25
CA MET A 299 -6.01 -3.61 28.03
C MET A 299 -5.71 -3.78 26.54
N ALA A 300 -6.74 -3.77 25.68
CA ALA A 300 -6.55 -3.82 24.22
C ALA A 300 -5.68 -2.66 23.71
N LEU A 301 -5.96 -1.43 24.16
CA LEU A 301 -5.15 -0.26 23.84
C LEU A 301 -3.70 -0.41 24.30
N ILE A 302 -3.50 -0.79 25.57
CA ILE A 302 -2.16 -0.94 26.15
C ILE A 302 -1.36 -1.99 25.38
N ILE A 303 -1.96 -3.14 25.04
CA ILE A 303 -1.29 -4.20 24.30
C ILE A 303 -0.90 -3.76 22.90
N ILE A 304 -1.81 -3.13 22.15
CA ILE A 304 -1.50 -2.68 20.78
C ILE A 304 -0.41 -1.60 20.80
N ILE A 305 -0.49 -0.63 21.73
CA ILE A 305 0.54 0.39 21.90
C ILE A 305 1.88 -0.25 22.30
N ALA A 306 1.87 -1.24 23.20
CA ALA A 306 3.07 -1.97 23.58
C ALA A 306 3.70 -2.73 22.40
N ILE A 307 2.89 -3.38 21.56
CA ILE A 307 3.37 -4.05 20.33
C ILE A 307 4.00 -3.03 19.37
N MET A 308 3.39 -1.85 19.21
CA MET A 308 3.95 -0.78 18.39
C MET A 308 5.27 -0.24 18.92
N PHE A 309 5.38 -0.03 20.23
CA PHE A 309 6.65 0.35 20.87
C PHE A 309 7.70 -0.75 20.75
N LEU A 310 7.32 -2.01 20.92
CA LEU A 310 8.23 -3.14 20.73
C LEU A 310 8.79 -3.13 19.30
N TRP A 311 7.94 -2.92 18.29
CA TRP A 311 8.39 -2.82 16.91
C TRP A 311 9.31 -1.61 16.66
N TYR A 312 9.01 -0.46 17.27
CA TYR A 312 9.88 0.72 17.26
C TYR A 312 11.26 0.41 17.85
N PHE A 313 11.30 -0.18 19.04
CA PHE A 313 12.56 -0.50 19.71
C PHE A 313 13.37 -1.53 18.92
N LEU A 314 12.73 -2.56 18.36
CA LEU A 314 13.40 -3.54 17.50
C LEU A 314 13.99 -2.88 16.25
N ALA A 315 13.28 -1.97 15.60
CA ALA A 315 13.78 -1.27 14.42
C ALA A 315 14.97 -0.36 14.76
N VAL A 316 14.90 0.39 15.86
CA VAL A 316 15.99 1.25 16.33
C VAL A 316 17.20 0.44 16.77
N TRP A 317 16.97 -0.63 17.54
CA TRP A 317 18.03 -1.54 17.98
C TRP A 317 18.72 -2.19 16.80
N ASN A 318 17.99 -2.59 15.76
CA ASN A 318 18.60 -3.14 14.54
C ASN A 318 19.41 -2.07 13.78
N GLY A 319 18.97 -0.82 13.75
CA GLY A 319 19.73 0.27 13.14
C GLY A 319 21.09 0.51 13.81
N ILE A 320 21.17 0.34 15.14
CA ILE A 320 22.42 0.48 15.91
C ILE A 320 23.29 -0.78 15.80
N SER A 321 22.69 -1.95 16.01
CA SER A 321 23.42 -3.22 16.10
C SER A 321 23.80 -3.81 14.73
N LYS A 322 23.10 -3.42 13.66
CA LYS A 322 23.22 -3.92 12.28
C LYS A 322 23.17 -5.46 12.15
N LYS A 323 22.64 -6.17 13.15
CA LYS A 323 22.68 -7.65 13.21
C LYS A 323 21.73 -8.33 12.23
N LEU A 324 20.61 -7.69 11.88
CA LEU A 324 19.61 -8.25 10.96
C LEU A 324 19.70 -7.61 9.56
N VAL A 325 20.76 -6.85 9.28
CA VAL A 325 20.99 -6.24 7.98
C VAL A 325 21.53 -7.31 7.03
N VAL A 326 20.91 -7.44 5.87
CA VAL A 326 21.22 -8.47 4.86
C VAL A 326 22.32 -8.02 3.90
N VAL A 327 22.55 -6.70 3.79
CA VAL A 327 23.50 -6.04 2.87
C VAL A 327 24.64 -5.39 3.65
#